data_AF-A0A3B9FZV7-F1
#
_entry.id   AF-A0A3B9FZV7-F1
#
_cell.length_a   1.000
_cell.length_b   1.000
_cell.length_c   1.000
_cell.angle_alpha   90.00
_cell.angle_beta   90.00
_cell.angle_gamma   90.00
#
_symmetry.space_group_name_H-M   'P 1'
#
loop_
_entity.id
_entity.type
_entity.pdbx_description
1 polymer ?
#
loop_
_entity_poly.entity_id
_entity_poly.type
_entity_poly.pdbx_seq_one_letter_code
_entity_poly.pdbx_strand_id
1 'polypeptide(L)'
;MTNFVFISPTFPPNYYQFPKTWKEIGGTSLCIGEDPYDSLKQELKDAMDEYYQVHNLQDYDEVYRAVAWFAHKHGKIDWLESNNEFWLEQDA
;
A
#
# COMPACT_ATOMS: atom_id res chain seq x y z
N MET A 1 17.05 -4.64 2.00
CA MET A 1 15.67 -4.99 2.38
C MET A 1 14.81 -4.74 1.16
N THR A 2 13.80 -5.57 0.93
CA THR A 2 12.98 -5.56 -0.29
C THR A 2 11.70 -4.78 -0.02
N ASN A 3 11.37 -3.80 -0.86
CA ASN A 3 10.27 -2.87 -0.65
C ASN A 3 9.02 -3.27 -1.43
N PHE A 4 7.91 -3.47 -0.73
CA PHE A 4 6.60 -3.83 -1.30
C PHE A 4 5.58 -2.72 -1.06
N VAL A 5 4.87 -2.32 -2.11
CA VAL A 5 3.75 -1.38 -2.05
C VAL A 5 2.44 -2.13 -2.24
N PHE A 6 1.51 -2.01 -1.30
CA PHE A 6 0.16 -2.56 -1.39
C PHE A 6 -0.87 -1.43 -1.45
N ILE A 7 -1.66 -1.41 -2.53
CA ILE A 7 -2.67 -0.39 -2.79
C ILE A 7 -4.04 -0.90 -2.32
N SER A 8 -4.83 -0.01 -1.71
CA SER A 8 -6.17 -0.29 -1.19
C SER A 8 -6.20 -1.37 -0.09
N PRO A 9 -5.44 -1.19 1.02
CA PRO A 9 -5.28 -2.24 2.03
C PRO A 9 -6.53 -2.48 2.90
N THR A 10 -7.54 -1.62 2.81
CA THR A 10 -8.74 -1.66 3.67
C THR A 10 -9.85 -2.55 3.11
N PHE A 11 -9.79 -2.92 1.82
CA PHE A 11 -10.79 -3.76 1.19
C PHE A 11 -10.18 -4.80 0.23
N PRO A 12 -10.57 -6.08 0.35
CA PRO A 12 -11.34 -6.68 1.43
C PRO A 12 -10.66 -6.59 2.81
N PRO A 13 -11.43 -6.64 3.92
CA PRO A 13 -10.89 -6.36 5.27
C PRO A 13 -9.78 -7.29 5.75
N ASN A 14 -9.55 -8.44 5.10
CA ASN A 14 -8.48 -9.39 5.43
C ASN A 14 -7.20 -9.17 4.60
N TYR A 15 -7.17 -8.21 3.68
CA TYR A 15 -6.02 -7.99 2.82
C TYR A 15 -4.81 -7.38 3.53
N TYR A 16 -4.98 -6.86 4.75
CA TYR A 16 -3.83 -6.50 5.60
C TYR A 16 -2.87 -7.68 5.83
N GLN A 17 -3.29 -8.93 5.59
CA GLN A 17 -2.41 -10.09 5.70
C GLN A 17 -1.24 -10.06 4.70
N PHE A 18 -1.40 -9.48 3.52
CA PHE A 18 -0.30 -9.32 2.55
C PHE A 18 0.83 -8.44 3.10
N PRO A 19 0.59 -7.16 3.47
CA PRO A 19 1.63 -6.33 4.06
C PRO A 19 2.19 -6.93 5.36
N LYS A 20 1.33 -7.54 6.20
CA LYS A 20 1.73 -8.20 7.43
C LYS A 20 2.75 -9.32 7.18
N THR A 21 2.42 -10.27 6.31
CA THR A 21 3.29 -11.40 6.02
C THR A 21 4.59 -10.94 5.34
N TRP A 22 4.53 -9.92 4.47
CA TRP A 22 5.73 -9.33 3.88
C TRP A 22 6.71 -8.78 4.94
N LYS A 23 6.18 -8.07 5.93
CA LYS A 23 6.94 -7.56 7.06
C LYS A 23 7.51 -8.68 7.94
N GLU A 24 6.72 -9.73 8.21
CA GLU A 24 7.14 -10.90 9.00
C GLU A 24 8.30 -11.68 8.36
N ILE A 25 8.41 -11.69 7.02
CA ILE A 25 9.53 -12.32 6.30
C ILE A 25 10.75 -11.40 6.13
N GLY A 26 10.76 -10.22 6.75
CA GLY A 26 11.88 -9.27 6.75
C GLY A 26 11.88 -8.26 5.59
N GLY A 27 10.76 -8.13 4.87
CA GLY A 27 10.55 -7.07 3.89
C GLY A 27 10.09 -5.75 4.53
N THR A 28 10.11 -4.68 3.75
CA THR A 28 9.51 -3.39 4.11
C THR A 28 8.15 -3.27 3.43
N SER A 29 7.11 -3.10 4.22
CA SER A 29 5.72 -3.09 3.77
C SER A 29 5.14 -1.69 3.77
N LEU A 30 4.76 -1.19 2.59
CA LEU A 30 4.29 0.17 2.37
C LEU A 30 2.87 0.14 1.82
N CYS A 31 1.97 0.96 2.34
CA CYS A 31 0.56 0.92 1.96
C CYS A 31 0.06 2.27 1.43
N ILE A 32 -0.79 2.24 0.40
CA ILE A 32 -1.48 3.43 -0.14
C ILE A 32 -2.98 3.23 -0.03
N GLY A 33 -3.71 4.20 0.52
CA GLY A 33 -5.17 4.14 0.60
C GLY A 33 -5.84 5.50 0.71
N GLU A 34 -7.17 5.54 0.62
CA GLU A 34 -7.98 6.76 0.77
C GLU A 34 -8.43 7.00 2.21
N ASP A 35 -8.60 5.92 2.97
CA ASP A 35 -9.11 5.96 4.33
C ASP A 35 -8.17 6.78 5.23
N PRO A 36 -8.71 7.68 6.08
CA PRO A 36 -7.93 8.36 7.09
C PRO A 36 -7.14 7.40 7.96
N TYR A 37 -5.86 7.69 8.20
CA TYR A 37 -5.00 6.82 9.02
C TYR A 37 -5.64 6.49 10.38
N ASP A 38 -6.27 7.48 11.03
CA ASP A 38 -6.89 7.30 12.33
C ASP A 38 -8.10 6.36 12.32
N SER A 39 -8.80 6.21 11.18
CA SER A 39 -9.91 5.26 11.03
C SER A 39 -9.48 3.84 10.69
N LEU A 40 -8.20 3.60 10.37
CA LEU A 40 -7.70 2.26 10.07
C LEU A 40 -7.76 1.35 11.30
N LYS A 41 -8.10 0.08 11.07
CA LYS A 41 -8.02 -0.95 12.11
C LYS A 41 -6.58 -1.13 12.57
N GLN A 42 -6.39 -1.44 13.85
CA GLN A 42 -5.05 -1.63 14.44
C GLN A 42 -4.25 -2.72 13.71
N GLU A 43 -4.90 -3.81 13.29
CA GLU A 43 -4.26 -4.91 12.54
C GLU A 43 -3.57 -4.43 11.26
N LEU A 44 -4.19 -3.48 10.55
CA LEU A 44 -3.59 -2.90 9.35
C LEU A 44 -2.46 -1.93 9.70
N LYS A 45 -2.60 -1.14 10.76
CA LYS A 45 -1.53 -0.26 11.25
C LYS A 45 -0.28 -1.06 11.60
N ASP A 46 -0.45 -2.20 12.26
CA ASP A 46 0.65 -3.07 12.67
C ASP A 46 1.29 -3.79 11.46
N ALA A 47 0.50 -4.09 10.43
CA ALA A 47 0.92 -4.79 9.22
C ALA A 47 1.86 -4.00 8.31
N MET A 48 1.89 -2.67 8.41
CA MET A 48 2.67 -1.79 7.53
C MET A 48 3.80 -1.08 8.28
N ASP A 49 4.80 -0.62 7.54
CA ASP A 49 5.89 0.24 8.00
C ASP A 49 5.59 1.71 7.70
N GLU A 50 4.86 2.00 6.62
CA GLU A 50 4.35 3.33 6.31
C GLU A 50 3.01 3.26 5.57
N TYR A 51 2.17 4.25 5.84
CA TYR A 51 0.91 4.49 5.14
C TYR A 51 0.97 5.85 4.45
N TYR A 52 0.64 5.89 3.18
CA TYR A 52 0.43 7.13 2.43
C TYR A 52 -1.04 7.26 2.09
N GLN A 53 -1.69 8.28 2.65
CA GLN A 53 -3.08 8.56 2.34
C GLN A 53 -3.18 9.43 1.09
N VAL A 54 -3.93 8.97 0.09
CA VAL A 54 -4.35 9.76 -1.07
C VAL A 54 -5.79 10.23 -0.88
N HIS A 55 -6.23 11.22 -1.66
CA HIS A 55 -7.63 11.64 -1.68
C HIS A 55 -8.48 10.73 -2.55
N ASN A 56 -7.92 10.25 -3.65
CA ASN A 56 -8.59 9.36 -4.60
C ASN A 56 -7.59 8.36 -5.17
N LEU A 57 -7.80 7.07 -4.93
CA LEU A 57 -7.02 5.99 -5.53
C LEU A 57 -7.16 5.97 -7.06
N GLN A 58 -8.20 6.61 -7.63
CA GLN A 58 -8.40 6.71 -9.10
C GLN A 58 -7.60 7.81 -9.73
N ASP A 59 -7.03 8.70 -8.92
CA ASP A 59 -6.11 9.71 -9.39
C ASP A 59 -4.71 9.08 -9.53
N TYR A 60 -4.36 8.77 -10.77
CA TYR A 60 -3.04 8.22 -11.12
C TYR A 60 -1.90 9.10 -10.61
N ASP A 61 -2.03 10.43 -10.68
CA ASP A 61 -0.95 11.34 -10.27
C ASP A 61 -0.77 11.33 -8.75
N GLU A 62 -1.84 11.18 -7.97
CA GLU A 62 -1.75 11.00 -6.52
C GLU A 62 -1.06 9.69 -6.14
N VAL A 63 -1.46 8.57 -6.76
CA VAL A 63 -0.85 7.26 -6.50
C VAL A 63 0.60 7.24 -6.95
N TYR A 64 0.90 7.80 -8.13
CA TYR A 64 2.26 7.92 -8.64
C TYR A 64 3.17 8.72 -7.69
N ARG A 65 2.68 9.86 -7.16
CA ARG A 65 3.41 10.64 -6.16
C ARG A 65 3.65 9.87 -4.86
N ALA A 66 2.68 9.08 -4.41
CA ALA A 66 2.83 8.23 -3.22
C ALA A 66 3.92 7.17 -3.43
N VAL A 67 3.95 6.50 -4.58
CA VAL A 67 5.01 5.55 -4.95
C VAL A 67 6.37 6.24 -5.06
N ALA A 68 6.42 7.44 -5.67
CA ALA A 68 7.65 8.22 -5.78
C ALA A 68 8.18 8.65 -4.40
N TRP A 69 7.29 9.03 -3.48
CA TRP A 69 7.64 9.33 -2.09
C TRP A 69 8.26 8.12 -1.40
N PHE A 70 7.66 6.95 -1.54
CA PHE A 70 8.21 5.70 -1.02
C PHE A 70 9.57 5.37 -1.63
N ALA A 71 9.72 5.52 -2.94
CA ALA A 71 10.99 5.28 -3.62
C ALA A 71 12.10 6.22 -3.11
N HIS A 72 11.76 7.49 -2.84
CA HIS A 72 12.67 8.47 -2.29
C HIS A 72 13.10 8.14 -0.86
N LYS A 73 12.16 7.69 -0.01
CA LYS A 73 12.39 7.49 1.42
C LYS A 73 12.96 6.11 1.78
N HIS A 74 12.46 5.05 1.14
CA HIS A 74 12.80 3.65 1.43
C HIS A 74 13.75 3.03 0.39
N GLY A 75 14.02 3.74 -0.70
CA GLY A 75 14.77 3.23 -1.84
C GLY A 75 13.87 2.54 -2.88
N LYS A 76 14.49 1.90 -3.87
CA LYS A 76 13.79 1.27 -5.01
C LYS A 76 12.60 0.42 -4.54
N ILE A 77 11.45 0.57 -5.19
CA ILE A 77 10.30 -0.33 -5.01
C ILE A 77 10.52 -1.59 -5.84
N ASP A 78 10.42 -2.74 -5.19
CA ASP A 78 10.67 -4.04 -5.83
C ASP A 78 9.38 -4.71 -6.32
N TRP A 79 8.26 -4.44 -5.65
CA TRP A 79 6.95 -4.97 -5.99
C TRP A 79 5.85 -3.96 -5.65
N LEU A 80 4.88 -3.80 -6.55
CA LEU A 80 3.63 -3.06 -6.31
C LEU A 80 2.43 -3.97 -6.64
N GLU A 81 1.42 -4.04 -5.75
CA GLU A 81 0.18 -4.79 -5.97
C GLU A 81 -1.07 -3.94 -5.68
N SER A 82 -2.14 -4.21 -6.42
CA SER A 82 -3.49 -3.63 -6.24
C SER A 82 -4.55 -4.72 -6.45
N ASN A 83 -5.08 -5.31 -5.37
CA ASN A 83 -6.04 -6.42 -5.50
C ASN A 83 -7.52 -5.98 -5.47
N ASN A 84 -7.83 -4.76 -5.90
CA ASN A 84 -9.22 -4.32 -6.00
C ASN A 84 -9.70 -4.54 -7.46
N GLU A 85 -10.66 -5.45 -7.66
CA GLU A 85 -11.17 -5.88 -8.98
C GLU A 85 -11.77 -4.74 -9.83
N PHE A 86 -11.89 -3.53 -9.28
CA PHE A 86 -12.23 -2.30 -10.02
C PHE A 86 -11.06 -1.72 -10.87
N TRP A 87 -9.82 -2.23 -10.71
CA TRP A 87 -8.61 -1.72 -11.38
C TRP A 87 -8.08 -2.58 -12.53
N LEU A 88 -8.82 -3.62 -12.94
CA LEU A 88 -8.39 -4.54 -14.01
C LEU A 88 -8.08 -3.85 -15.36
N GLU A 89 -8.52 -2.61 -15.59
CA GLU A 89 -8.12 -1.82 -16.76
C GLU A 89 -6.75 -1.13 -16.63
N GLN A 90 -6.21 -0.98 -15.42
CA GLN A 90 -4.89 -0.38 -15.15
C GLN A 90 -3.78 -1.42 -14.85
N ASP A 91 -4.15 -2.70 -14.72
CA ASP A 91 -3.22 -3.83 -14.51
C ASP A 91 -2.56 -4.35 -15.80
N ALA A 92 -2.73 -3.65 -16.93
CA ALA A 92 -2.18 -4.04 -18.25
C ALA A 92 -1.13 -3.06 -18.79
#